data_AF-A0A0M3JM03-F1
#
_entry.id   AF-A0A0M3JM03-F1
#
_cell.length_a   1.000
_cell.length_b   1.000
_cell.length_c   1.000
_cell.angle_alpha   90.00
_cell.angle_beta   90.00
_cell.angle_gamma   90.00
#
_symmetry.space_group_name_H-M   'P 1'
#
loop_
_entity.id
_entity.type
_entity.pdbx_description
1 polymer ?
#
loop_
_entity_poly.entity_id
_entity_poly.type
_entity_poly.pdbx_seq_one_letter_code
_entity_poly.pdbx_strand_id
1 'polypeptide(L)' 'LAEAVEAFGGGVVMVTHDERLIRETNCQLWIVEDHNVAEIDGDFDEYRKEILEQLGETLTPPQP' A
#
# COMPACT_ATOMS: atom_id res chain seq x y z
N LEU A 1 -9.26 -5.93 -13.36
CA LEU A 1 -9.71 -6.29 -11.99
C LEU A 1 -10.12 -5.03 -11.24
N ALA A 2 -9.29 -3.98 -11.26
CA ALA A 2 -9.61 -2.67 -10.71
C ALA A 2 -11.01 -2.15 -11.12
N GLU A 3 -11.31 -2.07 -12.42
CA GLU A 3 -12.62 -1.60 -12.92
C GLU A 3 -13.82 -2.39 -12.33
N ALA A 4 -13.67 -3.70 -12.13
CA ALA A 4 -14.73 -4.53 -11.56
C ALA A 4 -14.90 -4.31 -10.06
N VAL A 5 -13.82 -3.98 -9.36
CA VAL A 5 -13.84 -3.60 -7.94
C VAL A 5 -14.50 -2.24 -7.76
N GLU A 6 -14.20 -1.27 -8.65
CA GLU A 6 -14.83 0.05 -8.62
C GLU A 6 -16.31 0.03 -9.00
N ALA A 7 -16.71 -0.83 -9.94
CA ALA A 7 -18.11 -1.00 -10.33
C ALA A 7 -18.94 -1.81 -9.30
N PHE A 8 -18.31 -2.38 -8.27
CA PHE A 8 -18.99 -3.19 -7.29
C PHE A 8 -19.67 -2.31 -6.23
N GLY A 9 -21.00 -2.37 -6.14
CA GLY A 9 -21.79 -1.56 -5.20
C GLY A 9 -21.76 -2.01 -3.74
N GLY A 10 -20.78 -2.80 -3.33
CA GLY A 10 -20.61 -3.31 -1.95
C GLY A 10 -19.28 -2.91 -1.35
N GLY A 11 -19.01 -3.35 -0.11
CA GLY A 11 -17.70 -3.19 0.52
C GLY A 11 -16.72 -4.25 0.04
N VAL A 12 -15.50 -3.84 -0.30
CA VAL A 12 -14.42 -4.74 -0.72
C VAL A 12 -13.27 -4.63 0.27
N VAL A 13 -12.82 -5.78 0.79
CA VAL A 13 -11.57 -5.90 1.54
C VAL A 13 -10.67 -6.82 0.72
N MET A 14 -9.47 -6.36 0.41
CA MET A 14 -8.52 -7.06 -0.43
C MET A 14 -7.14 -7.04 0.22
N VAL A 15 -6.46 -8.19 0.16
CA VAL A 15 -5.04 -8.31 0.52
C VAL A 15 -4.31 -8.73 -0.74
N THR A 16 -3.37 -7.90 -1.19
CA THR A 16 -2.61 -8.13 -2.42
C THR A 16 -1.16 -7.68 -2.25
N HIS A 17 -0.28 -8.25 -3.06
CA HIS A 17 1.10 -7.81 -3.22
C HIS A 17 1.32 -7.03 -4.53
N ASP A 18 0.27 -6.89 -5.35
CA ASP A 18 0.33 -6.20 -6.64
C ASP A 18 0.11 -4.69 -6.44
N GLU A 19 1.20 -3.93 -6.58
CA GLU A 19 1.20 -2.47 -6.53
C GLU A 19 0.27 -1.82 -7.57
N ARG A 20 0.21 -2.37 -8.79
CA ARG A 20 -0.62 -1.76 -9.85
C ARG A 20 -2.08 -1.86 -9.49
N LEU A 21 -2.49 -3.00 -8.96
CA LEU A 21 -3.86 -3.19 -8.51
C LEU A 21 -4.22 -2.21 -7.40
N ILE A 22 -3.33 -2.01 -6.43
CA ILE A 22 -3.53 -1.04 -5.33
C ILE A 22 -3.65 0.39 -5.89
N ARG A 23 -2.78 0.79 -6.82
CA ARG A 23 -2.82 2.14 -7.42
C ARG A 23 -4.01 2.36 -8.35
N GLU A 24 -4.43 1.32 -9.07
CA GLU A 24 -5.57 1.37 -10.00
C GLU A 24 -6.91 1.29 -9.26
N THR A 25 -6.94 0.78 -8.03
CA THR A 25 -8.13 0.82 -7.17
C THR A 25 -8.06 2.02 -6.24
N ASN A 26 -9.10 2.85 -6.18
CA ASN A 26 -9.16 3.95 -5.22
C ASN A 26 -9.48 3.46 -3.77
N CYS A 27 -8.80 2.42 -3.33
CA CYS A 27 -8.99 1.78 -2.03
C CYS A 27 -8.12 2.44 -0.95
N GLN A 28 -8.67 2.50 0.26
CA GLN A 28 -7.96 2.96 1.45
C GLN A 28 -6.95 1.90 1.90
N LEU A 29 -5.73 2.33 2.23
CA LEU A 29 -4.66 1.46 2.70
C LEU A 29 -4.70 1.31 4.23
N TRP A 30 -4.47 0.09 4.68
CA TRP A 30 -4.43 -0.27 6.09
C TRP A 30 -3.20 -1.12 6.37
N ILE A 31 -2.45 -0.79 7.42
CA ILE A 31 -1.31 -1.58 7.89
C ILE A 31 -1.71 -2.33 9.15
N VAL A 32 -1.28 -3.59 9.23
CA VAL A 32 -1.46 -4.45 10.39
C VAL A 32 -0.09 -4.72 11.00
N GLU A 33 0.17 -4.11 12.15
CA GLU A 33 1.45 -4.15 12.87
C GLU A 33 1.19 -4.19 14.37
N ASP A 34 2.08 -4.77 15.18
CA ASP A 34 2.01 -4.69 16.65
C ASP A 34 0.64 -5.06 17.27
N HIS A 35 -0.06 -6.02 16.67
CA HIS A 35 -1.44 -6.42 17.03
C HIS A 35 -2.48 -5.28 16.92
N ASN A 36 -2.16 -4.25 16.14
CA ASN A 36 -3.01 -3.11 15.84
C ASN A 36 -3.25 -2.99 14.33
N VAL A 37 -4.30 -2.26 13.96
CA VAL A 37 -4.65 -1.94 12.58
C VAL A 37 -4.72 -0.43 12.47
N ALA A 38 -3.88 0.16 11.63
CA ALA A 38 -3.81 1.59 11.41
C ALA A 38 -4.11 1.93 9.95
N GLU A 39 -4.82 3.04 9.75
CA GLU A 39 -5.02 3.62 8.42
C GLU A 39 -3.77 4.38 8.01
N ILE A 40 -3.37 4.25 6.74
CA ILE A 40 -2.31 5.06 6.16
C ILE A 40 -2.91 6.37 5.66
N ASP A 41 -2.40 7.49 6.18
CA ASP A 41 -2.75 8.82 5.70
C ASP A 41 -1.86 9.17 4.50
N GLY A 42 -2.18 8.59 3.34
CA GLY A 42 -1.34 8.71 2.15
C GLY A 42 -1.63 7.74 1.03
N ASP A 43 -0.83 7.83 -0.03
CA ASP A 43 -0.87 6.89 -1.16
C ASP A 43 0.09 5.70 -0.97
N PHE A 44 0.16 4.83 -1.98
CA PHE A 44 1.07 3.69 -1.96
C PHE A 44 2.56 4.08 -1.90
N ASP A 45 2.95 5.25 -2.42
CA ASP A 45 4.33 5.72 -2.40
C ASP A 45 4.76 6.12 -0.99
N GLU A 46 3.86 6.74 -0.21
CA GLU A 46 4.09 7.04 1.21
C GLU A 46 4.23 5.76 2.04
N TYR A 47 3.32 4.80 1.87
CA TYR A 47 3.44 3.48 2.50
C TYR A 47 4.78 2.80 2.19
N ARG A 48 5.16 2.78 0.90
CA ARG A 48 6.42 2.17 0.47
C ARG A 48 7.62 2.84 1.12
N LYS A 49 7.60 4.17 1.22
CA LYS A 49 8.67 4.93 1.86
C LYS A 49 8.80 4.57 3.34
N GLU A 50 7.69 4.52 4.07
CA GLU A 50 7.69 4.14 5.49
C GLU A 50 8.25 2.72 5.70
N ILE A 51 7.82 1.75 4.89
CA ILE A 51 8.32 0.37 4.95
C ILE A 51 9.83 0.31 4.66
N LEU A 52 10.32 1.04 3.66
CA LEU A 52 11.75 1.10 3.34
C LEU A 52 12.57 1.74 4.47
N GLU A 53 12.04 2.78 5.11
CA GLU A 53 12.64 3.41 6.29
C GLU A 53 12.68 2.44 7.48
N GLN A 54 11.61 1.68 7.72
CA GLN A 54 11.55 0.66 8.78
C GLN A 54 12.52 -0.51 8.54
N LEU A 55 12.69 -0.95 7.29
CA LEU A 55 13.61 -2.04 6.92
C LEU A 55 15.10 -1.66 7.05
N GLY A 56 15.42 -0.39 7.33
CA GLY A 56 16.79 0.06 7.54
C GLY A 56 17.64 0.05 6.26
N GLU A 57 17.02 -0.01 5.08
CA GLU A 57 17.71 0.27 3.83
C GLU A 57 17.97 1.78 3.76
N THR A 58 19.09 2.21 4.34
CA THR A 58 19.79 3.39 3.82
C THR A 58 19.94 3.16 2.33
N LEU A 59 19.18 3.91 1.51
CA LEU A 59 19.39 4.09 0.09
C LEU A 59 20.89 4.26 -0.11
N THR A 60 21.58 3.18 -0.47
CA THR A 60 22.99 3.27 -0.80
C THR A 60 22.95 3.87 -2.20
N PRO A 61 23.37 5.13 -2.39
CA PRO A 61 23.37 5.70 -3.73
C PRO A 61 24.19 4.78 -4.63
N PRO A 62 23.75 4.51 -5.88
CA PRO A 62 24.54 3.70 -6.80
C PRO A 62 25.95 4.29 -6.85
N GLN A 63 26.95 3.46 -6.54
CA GLN A 63 28.34 3.89 -6.60
C GLN A 63 28.69 4.25 -8.05
N PRO A 64 29.53 5.30 -8.25
CA PRO A 64 29.80 5.88 -9.56
C PRO A 64 30.42 4.90 -10.56
#